data_AF-A0A1A6AVS0-F1
#
_entry.id   AF-A0A1A6AVS0-F1
#
_cell.length_a   1.000
_cell.length_b   1.000
_cell.length_c   1.000
_cell.angle_alpha   90.00
_cell.angle_beta   90.00
_cell.angle_gamma   90.00
#
_symmetry.space_group_name_H-M   'P 1'
#
loop_
_entity.id
_entity.type
_entity.pdbx_description
1 polymer ?
#
loop_
_entity_poly.entity_id
_entity_poly.type
_entity_poly.pdbx_seq_one_letter_code
_entity_poly.pdbx_strand_id
1 'polypeptide(L)' 'MNLTSMPNRLINENSSYLLQHAHNPVNWYFWGEEAFIKAKSEDNPVFLSIRYS' A
#
# COMPACT_ATOMS: atom_id res chain seq x y z
N MET A 1 1.25 18.25 -14.21
CA MET A 1 0.17 17.25 -14.15
C MET A 1 0.61 16.17 -13.18
N ASN A 2 -0.02 16.07 -11.99
CA ASN A 2 0.36 15.11 -10.97
C ASN A 2 0.06 13.68 -11.44
N LEU A 3 1.04 12.79 -11.37
CA LEU A 3 0.98 11.38 -11.81
C LEU A 3 0.13 10.47 -10.91
N THR A 4 -0.72 11.01 -10.03
CA THR A 4 -1.39 10.27 -8.95
C THR A 4 -2.81 9.79 -9.30
N SER A 5 -3.16 9.72 -10.59
CA SER A 5 -4.53 9.41 -11.03
C SER A 5 -4.98 7.97 -10.74
N MET A 6 -4.06 7.03 -10.53
CA MET A 6 -4.39 5.63 -10.26
C MET A 6 -4.24 5.34 -8.77
N PRO A 7 -5.33 5.05 -8.05
CA PRO A 7 -5.22 4.63 -6.66
C PRO A 7 -4.52 3.25 -6.57
N ASN A 8 -3.71 3.06 -5.54
CA ASN A 8 -3.21 1.76 -5.12
C ASN A 8 -4.29 1.01 -4.30
N ARG A 9 -3.95 -0.16 -3.77
CA ARG A 9 -4.88 -1.04 -3.06
C ARG A 9 -5.50 -0.43 -1.81
N LEU A 10 -4.88 0.58 -1.21
CA LEU A 10 -5.38 1.23 0.00
C LEU A 10 -6.71 1.98 -0.22
N ILE A 11 -7.16 2.17 -1.46
CA ILE A 11 -8.47 2.77 -1.75
C ILE A 11 -9.65 1.94 -1.20
N ASN A 12 -9.43 0.65 -0.93
CA ASN A 12 -10.45 -0.26 -0.39
C ASN A 12 -10.43 -0.34 1.15
N GLU A 13 -9.54 0.40 1.81
CA GLU A 13 -9.45 0.42 3.26
C GLU A 13 -10.46 1.37 3.90
N ASN A 14 -10.91 1.05 5.11
CA ASN A 14 -11.83 1.93 5.86
C ASN A 14 -11.11 3.04 6.64
N SER A 15 -9.80 2.90 6.85
CA SER A 15 -9.01 3.86 7.63
C SER A 15 -8.80 5.15 6.83
N SER A 16 -9.23 6.27 7.38
CA SER A 16 -8.99 7.60 6.78
C SER A 16 -7.51 7.90 6.58
N TYR A 17 -6.63 7.34 7.41
CA TYR A 17 -5.18 7.45 7.24
C TYR A 17 -4.69 6.68 6.01
N LEU A 18 -5.13 5.44 5.83
CA LEU A 18 -4.73 4.62 4.68
C LEU A 18 -5.28 5.17 3.36
N LEU A 19 -6.52 5.68 3.38
CA LEU A 19 -7.15 6.32 2.22
C LEU A 19 -6.39 7.56 1.74
N GLN A 20 -5.81 8.36 2.65
CA GLN A 20 -4.96 9.51 2.28
C GLN A 20 -3.72 9.07 1.50
N HIS A 21 -3.27 7.82 1.67
CA HIS A 21 -2.12 7.25 0.97
C HIS A 21 -2.50 6.43 -0.27
N ALA A 22 -3.79 6.33 -0.61
CA ALA A 22 -4.25 5.56 -1.76
C ALA A 22 -3.72 6.11 -3.10
N HIS A 23 -3.47 7.41 -3.20
CA HIS A 23 -2.95 8.04 -4.42
C HIS A 23 -1.43 8.24 -4.43
N ASN A 24 -0.73 7.71 -3.43
CA ASN A 24 0.72 7.79 -3.40
C ASN A 24 1.34 6.97 -4.55
N PRO A 25 2.47 7.42 -5.12
CA PRO A 25 3.13 6.73 -6.24
C PRO A 25 3.69 5.36 -5.85
N VAL A 26 3.87 5.11 -4.55
CA VAL A 26 4.22 3.80 -4.02
C VAL A 26 3.00 2.89 -4.07
N ASN A 27 3.14 1.72 -4.68
CA ASN A 27 2.09 0.70 -4.74
C ASN A 27 1.95 -0.01 -3.39
N TRP A 28 1.31 0.66 -2.44
CA TRP A 28 1.08 0.13 -1.10
C TRP A 28 0.14 -1.08 -1.13
N TYR A 29 0.46 -2.05 -0.27
CA TYR A 29 -0.40 -3.17 0.09
C TYR A 29 -0.89 -2.93 1.52
N PHE A 30 -2.11 -3.35 1.79
CA PHE A 30 -2.57 -3.48 3.17
C PHE A 30 -1.85 -4.63 3.87
N TRP A 31 -1.91 -4.66 5.19
CA TRP A 31 -1.33 -5.74 5.96
C TRP A 31 -2.11 -7.04 5.74
N GLY A 32 -1.47 -8.05 5.14
CA GLY A 32 -2.10 -9.33 4.85
C GLY A 32 -1.20 -10.27 4.06
N GLU A 33 -1.69 -11.49 3.84
CA GLU A 33 -0.94 -12.56 3.18
C GLU A 33 -0.53 -12.20 1.73
N GLU A 34 -1.34 -11.44 0.99
CA GLU A 34 -1.04 -11.04 -0.40
C GLU A 34 0.32 -10.34 -0.51
N ALA A 35 0.62 -9.43 0.43
CA ALA A 35 1.88 -8.68 0.44
C ALA A 35 3.09 -9.61 0.64
N PHE A 36 2.98 -10.57 1.56
CA PHE A 36 4.05 -11.52 1.86
C PHE A 36 4.22 -12.58 0.77
N ILE A 37 3.13 -13.08 0.18
CA ILE A 37 3.17 -14.01 -0.95
C ILE A 37 3.90 -13.36 -2.13
N LYS A 38 3.54 -12.11 -2.45
CA LYS A 38 4.21 -11.35 -3.52
C LYS A 38 5.69 -11.14 -3.20
N ALA A 39 6.02 -10.65 -2.01
CA ALA A 39 7.40 -10.42 -1.60
C ALA A 39 8.25 -11.69 -1.70
N LYS A 40 7.72 -12.83 -1.24
CA LYS A 40 8.38 -14.14 -1.35
C LYS A 40 8.53 -14.60 -2.80
N SER A 41 7.51 -14.38 -3.64
CA SER A 41 7.56 -14.78 -5.06
C SER A 41 8.55 -13.96 -5.87
N GLU A 42 8.76 -12.70 -5.49
CA GLU A 42 9.66 -11.76 -6.17
C GLU A 42 11.05 -11.70 -5.51
N ASP A 43 11.29 -12.49 -4.46
CA ASP A 43 12.50 -12.48 -3.64
C ASP A 43 12.89 -11.07 -3.14
N ASN A 44 11.87 -10.28 -2.78
CA ASN A 44 12.01 -8.90 -2.38
C ASN A 44 11.78 -8.74 -0.86
N PRO A 45 12.53 -7.86 -0.18
CA PRO A 45 12.26 -7.52 1.21
C PRO A 45 10.94 -6.75 1.36
N VAL A 46 10.31 -6.88 2.52
CA VAL A 46 9.09 -6.14 2.86
C VAL A 46 9.46 -4.83 3.57
N PHE A 47 9.03 -3.70 3.01
CA PHE A 47 9.07 -2.40 3.69
C PHE A 47 7.76 -2.18 4.46
N LEU A 48 7.83 -2.22 5.79
CA LEU A 48 6.69 -2.04 6.67
C LEU A 48 6.67 -0.61 7.25
N SER A 49 5.60 0.13 6.98
CA SER A 49 5.35 1.45 7.57
C SER A 49 4.13 1.38 8.49
N ILE A 50 4.32 1.69 9.77
CA ILE A 50 3.26 1.72 10.77
C ILE A 50 3.21 3.13 11.37
N ARG A 51 2.01 3.70 11.43
CA ARG A 51 1.74 4.96 12.14
C ARG A 51 0.47 4.79 12.95
N TYR A 52 0.49 5.32 14.17
CA TYR A 52 -0.68 5.46 15.02
C TYR A 52 -1.33 6.81 14.73
N SER A 53 -2.65 6.83 14.64
CA SER A 53 -3.46 8.04 14.49
C SER A 53 -4.32 8.26 15.73
#